data_AF-A0A285QW15-F1
#
_entry.id   AF-A0A285QW15-F1
#
_cell.length_a   1.000
_cell.length_b   1.000
_cell.length_c   1.000
_cell.angle_alpha   90.00
_cell.angle_beta   90.00
_cell.angle_gamma   90.00
#
_symmetry.space_group_name_H-M   'P 1'
#
loop_
_entity.id
_entity.type
_entity.pdbx_description
1 polymer ?
#
loop_
_entity_poly.entity_id
_entity_poly.type
_entity_poly.pdbx_seq_one_letter_code
_entity_poly.pdbx_strand_id
1 'polypeptide(L)'
;MDVEEEVLDEAEGEDGVVEGPGAGVPAALDAAGAVRAGFDAVQLAALGEDVPAALAETDEQRAEVRAWLWRVVIADGARALTAAGRWTEALRHIEEHRGIGRRILDGRQVAVLACATAGDLPGALALLQDTEPGDPWERAVTAVLTALCRPGDQRAVKRAIDHCLTFEPDEGLAVFTTRLALTALDAADLDTPAARNLLAHLTSRTGASGDGYALRDLLTHEGVRRRIDPIQGAALERALAACALGSAALPDVLRNRLEGALGQAQEVLNGSPFDPARPEEIRLGGTSEQPWAPDLSVTAGPHI
;
A
#
# COMPACT_ATOMS: atom_id res chain seq x y z
N MET A 1 -44.48 19.37 -44.06
CA MET A 1 -45.14 18.05 -44.17
C MET A 1 -44.11 16.99 -43.86
N ASP A 2 -43.49 17.04 -42.69
CA ASP A 2 -44.03 16.89 -41.31
C ASP A 2 -44.05 15.40 -40.93
N VAL A 3 -43.64 14.90 -39.77
CA VAL A 3 -42.91 15.30 -38.54
C VAL A 3 -43.05 14.06 -37.62
N GLU A 4 -41.96 13.63 -36.94
CA GLU A 4 -41.86 12.89 -35.64
C GLU A 4 -42.73 11.60 -35.41
N GLU A 5 -42.53 10.65 -34.49
CA GLU A 5 -41.81 10.49 -33.21
C GLU A 5 -41.88 8.99 -32.78
N GLU A 6 -40.96 8.52 -31.90
CA GLU A 6 -41.14 7.57 -30.76
C GLU A 6 -41.91 6.22 -30.89
N VAL A 7 -41.71 5.11 -30.15
CA VAL A 7 -40.73 4.56 -29.19
C VAL A 7 -41.21 3.13 -28.82
N LEU A 8 -40.28 2.23 -28.47
CA LEU A 8 -40.37 1.02 -27.59
C LEU A 8 -41.17 -0.26 -27.92
N ASP A 9 -40.48 -1.38 -27.58
CA ASP A 9 -40.93 -2.68 -27.03
C ASP A 9 -41.79 -3.62 -27.89
N GLU A 10 -41.70 -4.96 -27.83
CA GLU A 10 -40.99 -5.90 -26.95
C GLU A 10 -40.98 -7.28 -27.64
N ALA A 11 -39.93 -8.06 -27.35
CA ALA A 11 -39.91 -9.49 -26.99
C ALA A 11 -40.73 -10.54 -27.80
N GLU A 12 -40.04 -11.61 -28.24
CA GLU A 12 -40.15 -12.95 -27.64
C GLU A 12 -39.14 -13.91 -28.27
N GLY A 13 -38.37 -14.63 -27.44
CA GLY A 13 -37.30 -15.53 -27.87
C GLY A 13 -36.64 -16.30 -26.73
N GLU A 14 -37.45 -17.15 -26.11
CA GLU A 14 -37.17 -18.44 -25.44
C GLU A 14 -36.17 -18.57 -24.27
N ASP A 15 -36.74 -19.16 -23.21
CA ASP A 15 -36.20 -19.62 -21.94
C ASP A 15 -35.05 -20.63 -22.05
N GLY A 16 -33.97 -20.32 -21.32
CA GLY A 16 -32.95 -21.27 -20.90
C GLY A 16 -32.62 -21.02 -19.43
N VAL A 17 -33.24 -21.78 -18.54
CA VAL A 17 -32.94 -21.80 -17.11
C VAL A 17 -31.50 -22.30 -16.90
N VAL A 18 -30.64 -21.43 -16.38
CA VAL A 18 -29.32 -21.78 -15.82
C VAL A 18 -29.22 -21.20 -14.41
N GLU A 19 -29.20 -22.10 -13.42
CA GLU A 19 -28.90 -21.81 -12.03
C GLU A 19 -27.52 -21.12 -11.91
N GLY A 20 -27.48 -19.95 -11.28
CA GLY A 20 -26.25 -19.19 -11.06
C GLY A 20 -25.50 -19.62 -9.79
N PRO A 21 -24.16 -19.65 -9.78
CA PRO A 21 -23.41 -19.72 -8.54
C PRO A 21 -23.26 -18.31 -7.94
N GLY A 22 -24.21 -17.95 -7.07
CA GLY A 22 -24.05 -16.86 -6.13
C GLY A 22 -23.21 -17.32 -4.93
N ALA A 23 -21.89 -17.12 -4.97
CA ALA A 23 -21.02 -17.17 -3.79
C ALA A 23 -19.65 -16.57 -4.13
N GLY A 24 -19.41 -15.31 -3.75
CA GLY A 24 -18.10 -14.67 -3.97
C GLY A 24 -17.92 -13.27 -3.37
N VAL A 25 -18.99 -12.66 -2.82
CA VAL A 25 -18.95 -11.31 -2.24
C VAL A 25 -18.75 -11.26 -0.70
N PRO A 26 -18.91 -12.32 0.14
CA PRO A 26 -18.86 -12.12 1.59
C PRO A 26 -17.45 -11.91 2.18
N ALA A 27 -16.40 -12.52 1.61
CA ALA A 27 -15.06 -12.52 2.24
C ALA A 27 -14.31 -11.16 2.17
N ALA A 28 -14.56 -10.35 1.13
CA ALA A 28 -13.97 -9.00 1.01
C ALA A 28 -14.66 -7.97 1.92
N LEU A 29 -15.98 -8.16 2.16
CA LEU A 29 -16.73 -7.38 3.14
C LEU A 29 -16.33 -7.73 4.58
N ASP A 30 -15.97 -8.99 4.85
CA ASP A 30 -15.48 -9.43 6.16
C ASP A 30 -14.10 -8.84 6.49
N ALA A 31 -13.19 -8.71 5.52
CA ALA A 31 -11.88 -8.07 5.72
C ALA A 31 -12.01 -6.56 5.97
N ALA A 32 -12.86 -5.85 5.20
CA ALA A 32 -13.16 -4.45 5.45
C ALA A 32 -13.91 -4.23 6.77
N GLY A 33 -14.77 -5.19 7.16
CA GLY A 33 -15.46 -5.23 8.45
C GLY A 33 -14.52 -5.47 9.63
N ALA A 34 -13.53 -6.34 9.48
CA ALA A 34 -12.51 -6.62 10.51
C ALA A 34 -11.52 -5.46 10.66
N VAL A 35 -11.13 -4.80 9.57
CA VAL A 35 -10.32 -3.57 9.61
C VAL A 35 -11.12 -2.44 10.23
N ARG A 36 -12.42 -2.30 9.92
CA ARG A 36 -13.30 -1.32 10.56
C ARG A 36 -13.53 -1.61 12.04
N ALA A 37 -13.68 -2.88 12.44
CA ALA A 37 -13.81 -3.26 13.86
C ALA A 37 -12.50 -3.04 14.63
N GLY A 38 -11.35 -3.29 14.00
CA GLY A 38 -10.03 -2.91 14.53
C GLY A 38 -9.87 -1.39 14.61
N PHE A 39 -10.40 -0.65 13.64
CA PHE A 39 -10.40 0.82 13.62
C PHE A 39 -11.30 1.39 14.72
N ASP A 40 -12.50 0.87 14.92
CA ASP A 40 -13.41 1.29 15.98
C ASP A 40 -12.79 1.00 17.37
N ALA A 41 -12.09 -0.13 17.54
CA ALA A 41 -11.38 -0.47 18.78
C ALA A 41 -10.18 0.44 19.05
N VAL A 42 -9.39 0.80 18.02
CA VAL A 42 -8.26 1.73 18.16
C VAL A 42 -8.75 3.17 18.30
N GLN A 43 -9.86 3.53 17.66
CA GLN A 43 -10.48 4.85 17.74
C GLN A 43 -11.16 5.07 19.11
N LEU A 44 -11.76 4.03 19.72
CA LEU A 44 -12.23 4.06 21.11
C LEU A 44 -11.07 4.27 22.11
N ALA A 45 -9.93 3.60 21.89
CA ALA A 45 -8.72 3.81 22.69
C ALA A 45 -8.08 5.19 22.48
N ALA A 46 -8.19 5.77 21.28
CA ALA A 46 -7.64 7.09 20.96
C ALA A 46 -8.54 8.26 21.41
N LEU A 47 -9.86 8.06 21.47
CA LEU A 47 -10.87 9.08 21.82
C LEU A 47 -11.13 9.26 23.32
N GLY A 48 -10.36 8.58 24.19
CA GLY A 48 -10.35 8.89 25.62
C GLY A 48 -10.97 7.86 26.54
N GLU A 49 -11.07 6.59 26.14
CA GLU A 49 -11.01 5.52 27.14
C GLU A 49 -9.55 5.27 27.54
N ASP A 50 -9.30 5.16 28.84
CA ASP A 50 -7.98 5.02 29.43
C ASP A 50 -7.19 3.90 28.75
N VAL A 51 -6.05 4.23 28.14
CA VAL A 51 -5.03 3.21 27.81
C VAL A 51 -4.82 2.41 29.09
N PRO A 52 -5.11 1.09 29.12
CA PRO A 52 -5.03 0.31 30.34
C PRO A 52 -3.70 0.59 31.04
N ALA A 53 -3.74 0.97 32.33
CA ALA A 53 -2.53 1.32 33.08
C ALA A 53 -1.46 0.21 33.06
N ALA A 54 -1.86 -1.02 32.71
CA ALA A 54 -1.00 -2.17 32.49
C ALA A 54 -0.12 -2.09 31.22
N LEU A 55 -0.36 -1.16 30.29
CA LEU A 55 0.41 -1.02 29.04
C LEU A 55 1.58 -0.04 29.15
N ALA A 56 1.68 0.74 30.25
CA ALA A 56 2.77 1.68 30.46
C ALA A 56 2.93 1.99 31.95
N GLU A 57 4.14 1.79 32.48
CA GLU A 57 4.50 1.96 33.89
C GLU A 57 4.55 3.44 34.28
N THR A 58 4.99 4.31 33.36
CA THR A 58 5.13 5.76 33.61
C THR A 58 4.21 6.61 32.74
N ASP A 59 4.01 7.88 33.14
CA ASP A 59 3.28 8.87 32.33
C ASP A 59 3.98 9.17 31.01
N GLU A 60 5.32 9.11 30.98
CA GLU A 60 6.11 9.27 29.75
C GLU A 60 5.86 8.12 28.77
N GLN A 61 5.87 6.87 29.25
CA GLN A 61 5.54 5.71 28.42
C GLN A 61 4.09 5.76 27.93
N ARG A 62 3.16 6.23 28.77
CA ARG A 62 1.76 6.47 28.35
C ARG A 62 1.68 7.51 27.24
N ALA A 63 2.41 8.61 27.36
CA ALA A 63 2.46 9.65 26.34
C ALA A 63 3.07 9.14 25.04
N GLU A 64 4.12 8.30 25.11
CA GLU A 64 4.75 7.67 23.95
C GLU A 64 3.81 6.69 23.24
N VAL A 65 3.16 5.79 23.97
CA VAL A 65 2.17 4.85 23.44
C VAL A 65 1.02 5.60 22.79
N ARG A 66 0.53 6.67 23.43
CA ARG A 66 -0.52 7.53 22.85
C ARG A 66 -0.07 8.21 21.57
N ALA A 67 1.14 8.75 21.53
CA ALA A 67 1.70 9.37 20.34
C ALA A 67 1.94 8.35 19.21
N TRP A 68 2.29 7.11 19.55
CA TRP A 68 2.42 6.02 18.59
C TRP A 68 1.04 5.60 18.04
N LEU A 69 0.06 5.31 18.91
CA LEU A 69 -1.31 4.95 18.51
C LEU A 69 -1.95 6.04 17.65
N TRP A 70 -1.74 7.31 18.02
CA TRP A 70 -2.21 8.45 17.23
C TRP A 70 -1.65 8.45 15.81
N ARG A 71 -0.35 8.18 15.64
CA ARG A 71 0.28 8.05 14.31
C ARG A 71 -0.30 6.88 13.52
N VAL A 72 -0.55 5.74 14.18
CA VAL A 72 -1.17 4.57 13.56
C VAL A 72 -2.57 4.91 13.06
N VAL A 73 -3.42 5.53 13.88
CA VAL A 73 -4.79 5.94 13.48
C VAL A 73 -4.79 6.87 12.28
N ILE A 74 -3.89 7.86 12.25
CA ILE A 74 -3.79 8.78 11.12
C ILE A 74 -3.43 8.01 9.85
N ALA A 75 -2.35 7.23 9.92
CA ALA A 75 -1.80 6.56 8.74
C ALA A 75 -2.74 5.46 8.22
N ASP A 76 -3.26 4.61 9.10
CA ASP A 76 -4.10 3.48 8.69
C ASP A 76 -5.53 3.91 8.34
N GLY A 77 -6.06 4.96 8.98
CA GLY A 77 -7.32 5.57 8.58
C GLY A 77 -7.25 6.16 7.17
N ALA A 78 -6.16 6.89 6.87
CA ALA A 78 -5.92 7.40 5.52
C ALA A 78 -5.76 6.26 4.50
N ARG A 79 -5.03 5.19 4.83
CA ARG A 79 -4.86 4.03 3.94
C ARG A 79 -6.16 3.29 3.68
N ALA A 80 -7.00 3.08 4.70
CA ALA A 80 -8.29 2.43 4.55
C ALA A 80 -9.23 3.24 3.65
N LEU A 81 -9.27 4.57 3.83
CA LEU A 81 -10.09 5.46 3.02
C LEU A 81 -9.60 5.52 1.56
N THR A 82 -8.29 5.61 1.34
CA THR A 82 -7.71 5.63 -0.01
C THR A 82 -7.85 4.29 -0.74
N ALA A 83 -7.70 3.17 -0.04
CA ALA A 83 -7.97 1.83 -0.59
C ALA A 83 -9.43 1.66 -1.04
N ALA A 84 -10.37 2.34 -0.38
CA ALA A 84 -11.78 2.39 -0.78
C ALA A 84 -12.09 3.45 -1.85
N GLY A 85 -11.09 4.18 -2.37
CA GLY A 85 -11.26 5.25 -3.35
C GLY A 85 -11.87 6.54 -2.79
N ARG A 86 -12.02 6.66 -1.46
CA ARG A 86 -12.65 7.81 -0.77
C ARG A 86 -11.63 8.92 -0.50
N TRP A 87 -11.04 9.46 -1.57
CA TRP A 87 -9.92 10.40 -1.49
C TRP A 87 -10.22 11.70 -0.74
N THR A 88 -11.40 12.29 -0.96
CA THR A 88 -11.82 13.51 -0.23
C THR A 88 -11.95 13.26 1.26
N GLU A 89 -12.42 12.09 1.66
CA GLU A 89 -12.56 11.72 3.07
C GLU A 89 -11.21 11.40 3.70
N ALA A 90 -10.31 10.77 2.95
CA ALA A 90 -8.94 10.58 3.37
C ALA A 90 -8.22 11.93 3.59
N LEU A 91 -8.45 12.91 2.70
CA LEU A 91 -7.93 14.26 2.87
C LEU A 91 -8.47 14.91 4.15
N ARG A 92 -9.80 14.91 4.36
CA ARG A 92 -10.42 15.45 5.57
C ARG A 92 -9.84 14.80 6.84
N HIS A 93 -9.69 13.47 6.85
CA HIS A 93 -9.06 12.74 7.95
C HIS A 93 -7.64 13.23 8.23
N ILE A 94 -6.82 13.43 7.21
CA ILE A 94 -5.45 13.92 7.37
C ILE A 94 -5.41 15.39 7.82
N GLU A 95 -6.31 16.24 7.32
CA GLU A 95 -6.42 17.66 7.69
C GLU A 95 -6.82 17.84 9.16
N GLU A 96 -7.82 17.09 9.62
CA GLU A 96 -8.27 17.08 11.03
C GLU A 96 -7.11 16.80 11.98
N HIS A 97 -6.13 16.01 11.53
CA HIS A 97 -4.96 15.60 12.29
C HIS A 97 -3.68 16.37 11.92
N ARG A 98 -3.78 17.44 11.11
CA ARG A 98 -2.65 18.27 10.63
C ARG A 98 -1.53 17.45 9.97
N GLY A 99 -1.89 16.38 9.28
CA GLY A 99 -0.95 15.44 8.67
C GLY A 99 -0.36 15.85 7.32
N ILE A 100 -0.62 17.07 6.83
CA ILE A 100 -0.07 17.57 5.56
C ILE A 100 1.22 18.35 5.83
N GLY A 101 2.36 17.69 5.58
CA GLY A 101 3.69 18.29 5.66
C GLY A 101 4.13 18.97 4.35
N ARG A 102 5.38 19.48 4.33
CA ARG A 102 6.02 20.07 3.13
C ARG A 102 6.69 19.04 2.21
N ARG A 103 7.11 17.90 2.76
CA ARG A 103 7.66 16.76 2.01
C ARG A 103 6.55 15.88 1.42
N ILE A 104 6.88 15.10 0.40
CA ILE A 104 5.92 14.24 -0.33
C ILE A 104 5.62 12.91 0.40
N LEU A 105 5.38 12.98 1.70
CA LEU A 105 4.94 11.84 2.51
C LEU A 105 3.45 11.56 2.30
N ASP A 106 2.93 10.50 2.92
CA ASP A 106 1.55 10.01 2.77
C ASP A 106 0.50 11.13 2.76
N GLY A 107 0.55 12.05 3.74
CA GLY A 107 -0.42 13.15 3.85
C GLY A 107 -0.45 14.09 2.64
N ARG A 108 0.71 14.46 2.11
CA ARG A 108 0.80 15.34 0.94
C ARG A 108 0.46 14.60 -0.35
N GLN A 109 0.82 13.31 -0.47
CA GLN A 109 0.39 12.47 -1.59
C GLN A 109 -1.14 12.32 -1.65
N VAL A 110 -1.79 12.08 -0.50
CA VAL A 110 -3.26 12.03 -0.41
C VAL A 110 -3.89 13.35 -0.80
N ALA A 111 -3.36 14.48 -0.36
CA ALA A 111 -3.86 15.79 -0.75
C ALA A 111 -3.79 16.02 -2.27
N VAL A 112 -2.66 15.68 -2.90
CA VAL A 112 -2.50 15.76 -4.37
C VAL A 112 -3.52 14.89 -5.08
N LEU A 113 -3.67 13.63 -4.67
CA LEU A 113 -4.59 12.68 -5.30
C LEU A 113 -6.06 13.04 -5.04
N ALA A 114 -6.41 13.61 -3.88
CA ALA A 114 -7.74 14.12 -3.60
C ALA A 114 -8.11 15.29 -4.51
N CYS A 115 -7.20 16.26 -4.71
CA CYS A 115 -7.39 17.33 -5.71
C CYS A 115 -7.57 16.75 -7.12
N ALA A 116 -6.67 15.86 -7.54
CA ALA A 116 -6.69 15.29 -8.89
C ALA A 116 -7.98 14.48 -9.16
N THR A 117 -8.42 13.65 -8.21
CA THR A 117 -9.65 12.84 -8.34
C THR A 117 -10.92 13.67 -8.26
N ALA A 118 -10.89 14.85 -7.62
CA ALA A 118 -11.96 15.84 -7.66
C ALA A 118 -11.94 16.70 -8.94
N GLY A 119 -10.99 16.49 -9.85
CA GLY A 119 -10.83 17.26 -11.10
C GLY A 119 -10.05 18.57 -10.95
N ASP A 120 -9.54 18.89 -9.76
CA ASP A 120 -8.70 20.07 -9.50
C ASP A 120 -7.22 19.78 -9.79
N LEU A 121 -6.88 19.61 -11.07
CA LEU A 121 -5.49 19.46 -11.52
C LEU A 121 -4.62 20.69 -11.19
N PRO A 122 -5.10 21.95 -11.31
CA PRO A 122 -4.32 23.11 -10.89
C PRO A 122 -3.93 23.09 -9.41
N GLY A 123 -4.87 22.74 -8.51
CA GLY A 123 -4.59 22.60 -7.08
C GLY A 123 -3.61 21.47 -6.78
N ALA A 124 -3.78 20.32 -7.42
CA ALA A 124 -2.84 19.20 -7.31
C ALA A 124 -1.41 19.61 -7.73
N LEU A 125 -1.28 20.34 -8.84
CA LEU A 125 0.00 20.83 -9.33
C LEU A 125 0.61 21.91 -8.43
N ALA A 126 -0.21 22.76 -7.81
CA ALA A 126 0.27 23.75 -6.85
C ALA A 126 0.89 23.08 -5.62
N LEU A 127 0.26 22.03 -5.09
CA LEU A 127 0.80 21.21 -3.99
C LEU A 127 2.13 20.55 -4.37
N LEU A 128 2.22 20.01 -5.58
CA LEU A 128 3.45 19.39 -6.09
C LEU A 128 4.57 20.42 -6.31
N GLN A 129 4.24 21.63 -6.77
CA GLN A 129 5.22 22.72 -6.92
C GLN A 129 5.74 23.23 -5.58
N ASP A 130 4.90 23.24 -4.55
CA ASP A 130 5.23 23.64 -3.18
C ASP A 130 5.90 22.51 -2.36
N THR A 131 6.13 21.35 -2.98
CA THR A 131 6.80 20.21 -2.34
C THR A 131 8.29 20.45 -2.19
N GLU A 132 8.80 20.33 -0.97
CA GLU A 132 10.23 20.41 -0.70
C GLU A 132 10.97 19.23 -1.34
N PRO A 133 12.14 19.45 -1.96
CA PRO A 133 12.96 18.37 -2.47
C PRO A 133 13.33 17.39 -1.36
N GLY A 134 13.20 16.10 -1.65
CA GLY A 134 13.50 15.02 -0.73
C GLY A 134 14.49 14.01 -1.30
N ASP A 135 14.45 12.81 -0.72
CA ASP A 135 15.25 11.65 -1.09
C ASP A 135 14.93 11.17 -2.52
N PRO A 136 15.77 10.30 -3.12
CA PRO A 136 15.54 9.82 -4.49
C PRO A 136 14.14 9.25 -4.74
N TRP A 137 13.59 8.51 -3.78
CA TRP A 137 12.24 7.94 -3.87
C TRP A 137 11.15 9.03 -3.85
N GLU A 138 11.31 10.08 -3.04
CA GLU A 138 10.38 11.23 -3.01
C GLU A 138 10.37 11.99 -4.32
N ARG A 139 11.55 12.17 -4.94
CA ARG A 139 11.65 12.80 -6.26
C ARG A 139 10.94 11.97 -7.32
N ALA A 140 11.07 10.65 -7.27
CA ALA A 140 10.36 9.74 -8.16
C ALA A 140 8.83 9.83 -7.98
N VAL A 141 8.34 9.77 -6.73
CA VAL A 141 6.91 9.94 -6.41
C VAL A 141 6.39 11.29 -6.91
N THR A 142 7.09 12.39 -6.61
CA THR A 142 6.70 13.74 -7.04
C THR A 142 6.63 13.84 -8.57
N ALA A 143 7.61 13.27 -9.27
CA ALA A 143 7.64 13.29 -10.74
C ALA A 143 6.50 12.45 -11.35
N VAL A 144 6.20 11.27 -10.80
CA VAL A 144 5.09 10.42 -11.25
C VAL A 144 3.74 11.11 -11.04
N LEU A 145 3.50 11.67 -9.85
CA LEU A 145 2.28 12.44 -9.57
C LEU A 145 2.16 13.67 -10.48
N THR A 146 3.27 14.34 -10.78
CA THR A 146 3.29 15.47 -11.74
C THR A 146 2.91 15.01 -13.14
N ALA A 147 3.39 13.85 -13.59
CA ALA A 147 3.03 13.29 -14.90
C ALA A 147 1.55 12.94 -14.98
N LEU A 148 0.99 12.30 -13.95
CA LEU A 148 -0.45 12.02 -13.85
C LEU A 148 -1.30 13.30 -13.86
N CYS A 149 -0.85 14.35 -13.17
CA CYS A 149 -1.55 15.63 -13.13
C CYS A 149 -1.34 16.49 -14.38
N ARG A 150 -0.55 16.02 -15.36
CA ARG A 150 -0.34 16.68 -16.68
C ARG A 150 -0.53 15.70 -17.83
N PRO A 151 -1.76 15.22 -18.08
CA PRO A 151 -2.02 14.29 -19.18
C PRO A 151 -1.50 14.83 -20.52
N GLY A 152 -0.71 14.02 -21.23
CA GLY A 152 -0.10 14.39 -22.51
C GLY A 152 1.24 15.16 -22.43
N ASP A 153 1.70 15.57 -21.25
CA ASP A 153 3.04 16.18 -21.08
C ASP A 153 4.14 15.12 -21.14
N GLN A 154 4.62 14.85 -22.36
CA GLN A 154 5.70 13.89 -22.62
C GLN A 154 6.99 14.20 -21.86
N ARG A 155 7.26 15.46 -21.51
CA ARG A 155 8.44 15.83 -20.72
C ARG A 155 8.26 15.45 -19.26
N ALA A 156 7.06 15.61 -18.70
CA ALA A 156 6.75 15.16 -17.34
C ALA A 156 6.83 13.64 -17.23
N VAL A 157 6.24 12.92 -18.19
CA VAL A 157 6.31 11.45 -18.27
C VAL A 157 7.75 10.97 -18.37
N LYS A 158 8.56 11.55 -19.27
CA LYS A 158 9.97 11.16 -19.39
C LYS A 158 10.73 11.38 -18.07
N ARG A 159 10.54 12.51 -17.38
CA ARG A 159 11.17 12.77 -16.08
C ARG A 159 10.75 11.75 -15.03
N ALA A 160 9.47 11.39 -14.97
CA ALA A 160 8.97 10.36 -14.06
C ALA A 160 9.65 9.00 -14.31
N ILE A 161 9.74 8.60 -15.58
CA ILE A 161 10.42 7.36 -16.00
C ILE A 161 11.91 7.40 -15.65
N ASP A 162 12.61 8.49 -15.97
CA ASP A 162 14.03 8.65 -15.66
C ASP A 162 14.26 8.49 -14.15
N HIS A 163 13.44 9.13 -13.31
CA HIS A 163 13.53 8.99 -11.85
C HIS A 163 13.27 7.56 -11.36
N CYS A 164 12.28 6.87 -11.91
CA CYS A 164 12.01 5.46 -11.57
C CYS A 164 13.18 4.53 -11.93
N LEU A 165 13.84 4.78 -13.08
CA LEU A 165 15.00 4.00 -13.52
C LEU A 165 16.24 4.28 -12.67
N THR A 166 16.46 5.53 -12.26
CA THR A 166 17.60 5.89 -11.40
C THR A 166 17.43 5.51 -9.94
N PHE A 167 16.20 5.19 -9.53
CA PHE A 167 15.94 4.79 -8.16
C PHE A 167 16.28 3.30 -7.97
N GLU A 168 17.35 3.06 -7.21
CA GLU A 168 17.73 1.75 -6.71
C GLU A 168 17.06 1.54 -5.34
N PRO A 169 16.06 0.65 -5.22
CA PRO A 169 15.42 0.40 -3.94
C PRO A 169 16.28 -0.44 -3.01
N ASP A 170 16.18 -0.14 -1.72
CA ASP A 170 16.64 -1.01 -0.65
C ASP A 170 15.86 -2.34 -0.63
N GLU A 171 16.44 -3.34 0.05
CA GLU A 171 15.79 -4.63 0.27
C GLU A 171 14.44 -4.43 1.01
N GLY A 172 13.37 -5.05 0.49
CA GLY A 172 12.01 -4.90 1.03
C GLY A 172 11.12 -3.86 0.34
N LEU A 173 11.64 -3.07 -0.60
CA LEU A 173 10.85 -2.06 -1.35
C LEU A 173 10.38 -2.53 -2.74
N ALA A 174 10.38 -3.83 -3.01
CA ALA A 174 10.02 -4.40 -4.30
C ALA A 174 8.57 -4.05 -4.71
N VAL A 175 7.61 -4.18 -3.79
CA VAL A 175 6.20 -3.83 -4.05
C VAL A 175 6.04 -2.34 -4.32
N PHE A 176 6.63 -1.49 -3.48
CA PHE A 176 6.56 -0.03 -3.63
C PHE A 176 7.11 0.41 -4.99
N THR A 177 8.30 -0.06 -5.35
CA THR A 177 8.93 0.33 -6.62
C THR A 177 8.21 -0.22 -7.85
N THR A 178 7.66 -1.42 -7.74
CA THR A 178 6.82 -2.00 -8.79
C THR A 178 5.60 -1.13 -9.03
N ARG A 179 4.85 -0.79 -7.97
CA ARG A 179 3.68 0.08 -8.08
C ARG A 179 4.03 1.46 -8.61
N LEU A 180 5.11 2.07 -8.13
CA LEU A 180 5.55 3.38 -8.62
C LEU A 180 5.87 3.37 -10.11
N ALA A 181 6.56 2.34 -10.60
CA ALA A 181 6.85 2.18 -12.02
C ALA A 181 5.60 1.91 -12.86
N LEU A 182 4.67 1.08 -12.37
CA LEU A 182 3.37 0.85 -13.01
C LEU A 182 2.56 2.15 -13.13
N THR A 183 2.52 2.95 -12.06
CA THR A 183 1.87 4.27 -12.08
C THR A 183 2.53 5.23 -13.07
N ALA A 184 3.86 5.19 -13.21
CA ALA A 184 4.56 5.97 -14.24
C ALA A 184 4.18 5.53 -15.66
N LEU A 185 3.99 4.22 -15.87
CA LEU A 185 3.54 3.63 -17.13
C LEU A 185 2.08 3.97 -17.42
N ASP A 186 1.22 4.11 -16.41
CA ASP A 186 -0.17 4.58 -16.57
C ASP A 186 -0.26 6.02 -17.09
N ALA A 187 0.72 6.86 -16.76
CA ALA A 187 0.81 8.22 -17.29
C ALA A 187 1.42 8.28 -18.71
N ALA A 188 1.98 7.17 -19.22
CA ALA A 188 2.79 7.15 -20.43
C ALA A 188 2.04 6.57 -21.64
N ASP A 189 2.44 7.01 -22.83
CA ASP A 189 2.23 6.21 -24.03
C ASP A 189 3.26 5.06 -24.03
N LEU A 190 2.74 3.84 -23.90
CA LEU A 190 3.52 2.62 -23.74
C LEU A 190 4.33 2.23 -24.99
N ASP A 191 4.06 2.84 -26.15
CA ASP A 191 4.81 2.56 -27.38
C ASP A 191 6.09 3.40 -27.49
N THR A 192 6.22 4.42 -26.63
CA THR A 192 7.42 5.25 -26.55
C THR A 192 8.67 4.45 -26.12
N PRO A 193 9.87 4.79 -26.62
CA PRO A 193 11.10 4.12 -26.20
C PRO A 193 11.35 4.17 -24.69
N ALA A 194 10.97 5.28 -24.03
CA ALA A 194 11.15 5.45 -22.59
C ALA A 194 10.25 4.49 -21.80
N ALA A 195 8.97 4.37 -22.16
CA ALA A 195 8.05 3.45 -21.50
C ALA A 195 8.46 1.99 -21.72
N ARG A 196 8.89 1.63 -22.94
CA ARG A 196 9.41 0.29 -23.23
C ARG A 196 10.66 -0.05 -22.42
N ASN A 197 11.56 0.91 -22.22
CA ASN A 197 12.73 0.73 -21.38
C ASN A 197 12.36 0.51 -19.91
N LEU A 198 11.44 1.33 -19.36
CA LEU A 198 10.95 1.14 -18.00
C LEU A 198 10.25 -0.21 -17.82
N LEU A 199 9.43 -0.63 -18.77
CA LEU A 199 8.76 -1.93 -18.75
C LEU A 199 9.78 -3.09 -18.75
N ALA A 200 10.79 -3.04 -19.62
CA ALA A 200 11.84 -4.06 -19.66
C ALA A 200 12.61 -4.11 -18.33
N HIS A 201 12.95 -2.94 -17.78
CA HIS A 201 13.62 -2.85 -16.48
C HIS A 201 12.76 -3.41 -15.35
N LEU A 202 11.48 -3.05 -15.32
CA LEU A 202 10.51 -3.50 -14.32
C LEU A 202 10.35 -5.03 -14.36
N THR A 203 10.11 -5.59 -15.56
CA THR A 203 9.95 -7.03 -15.80
C THR A 203 11.18 -7.83 -15.31
N SER A 204 12.38 -7.34 -15.62
CA SER A 204 13.64 -7.93 -15.17
C SER A 204 13.77 -7.89 -13.64
N ARG A 205 13.54 -6.71 -13.05
CA ARG A 205 13.69 -6.47 -11.61
C ARG A 205 12.71 -7.32 -10.79
N THR A 206 11.44 -7.38 -11.17
CA THR A 206 10.42 -8.20 -10.48
C THR A 206 10.68 -9.69 -10.63
N GLY A 207 11.22 -10.13 -11.78
CA GLY A 207 11.62 -11.52 -11.97
C GLY A 207 12.80 -11.91 -11.07
N ALA A 208 13.74 -10.99 -10.86
CA ALA A 208 14.91 -11.21 -10.01
C ALA A 208 14.61 -11.11 -8.50
N SER A 209 13.66 -10.28 -8.07
CA SER A 209 13.35 -10.10 -6.64
C SER A 209 12.69 -11.32 -6.01
N GLY A 210 11.97 -12.13 -6.80
CA GLY A 210 11.18 -13.25 -6.29
C GLY A 210 10.00 -12.83 -5.38
N ASP A 211 9.69 -11.54 -5.33
CA ASP A 211 8.60 -11.00 -4.51
C ASP A 211 7.24 -11.31 -5.17
N GLY A 212 6.47 -12.21 -4.55
CA GLY A 212 5.17 -12.64 -5.08
C GLY A 212 4.14 -11.52 -5.18
N TYR A 213 4.18 -10.50 -4.31
CA TYR A 213 3.26 -9.37 -4.40
C TYR A 213 3.64 -8.45 -5.56
N ALA A 214 4.93 -8.19 -5.76
CA ALA A 214 5.42 -7.44 -6.92
C ALA A 214 5.09 -8.16 -8.24
N LEU A 215 5.31 -9.48 -8.30
CA LEU A 215 4.95 -10.30 -9.46
C LEU A 215 3.45 -10.27 -9.76
N ARG A 216 2.61 -10.39 -8.72
CA ARG A 216 1.16 -10.28 -8.86
C ARG A 216 0.77 -8.92 -9.43
N ASP A 217 1.24 -7.84 -8.83
CA ASP A 217 0.88 -6.49 -9.25
C ASP A 217 1.28 -6.24 -10.72
N LEU A 218 2.48 -6.69 -11.14
CA LEU A 218 2.92 -6.65 -12.54
C LEU A 218 1.99 -7.44 -13.48
N LEU A 219 1.64 -8.69 -13.13
CA LEU A 219 0.86 -9.58 -13.99
C LEU A 219 -0.62 -9.18 -14.07
N THR A 220 -1.15 -8.51 -13.04
CA THR A 220 -2.53 -7.99 -13.01
C THR A 220 -2.69 -6.65 -13.73
N HIS A 221 -1.59 -5.95 -14.04
CA HIS A 221 -1.65 -4.65 -14.71
C HIS A 221 -1.92 -4.81 -16.21
N GLU A 222 -3.14 -4.51 -16.66
CA GLU A 222 -3.60 -4.81 -18.02
C GLU A 222 -2.74 -4.19 -19.13
N GLY A 223 -2.33 -2.92 -18.95
CA GLY A 223 -1.55 -2.18 -19.95
C GLY A 223 -0.19 -2.81 -20.20
N VAL A 224 0.41 -3.33 -19.13
CA VAL A 224 1.69 -4.02 -19.11
C VAL A 224 1.56 -5.48 -19.55
N ARG A 225 0.55 -6.21 -19.07
CA ARG A 225 0.36 -7.64 -19.37
C ARG A 225 0.26 -7.94 -20.86
N ARG A 226 -0.32 -7.02 -21.64
CA ARG A 226 -0.42 -7.11 -23.11
C ARG A 226 0.90 -6.93 -23.85
N ARG A 227 1.93 -6.37 -23.19
CA ARG A 227 3.23 -6.02 -23.77
C ARG A 227 4.38 -6.90 -23.28
N ILE A 228 4.16 -7.68 -22.24
CA ILE A 228 5.11 -8.70 -21.80
C ILE A 228 5.18 -9.79 -22.86
N ASP A 229 6.41 -10.16 -23.23
CA ASP A 229 6.66 -11.30 -24.13
C ASP A 229 6.04 -12.58 -23.57
N PRO A 230 5.38 -13.43 -24.39
CA PRO A 230 4.70 -14.63 -23.90
C PRO A 230 5.60 -15.62 -23.13
N ILE A 231 6.88 -15.75 -23.52
CA ILE A 231 7.83 -16.65 -22.85
C ILE A 231 8.21 -16.07 -21.49
N GLN A 232 8.48 -14.76 -21.42
CA GLN A 232 8.72 -14.06 -20.16
C GLN A 232 7.48 -14.11 -19.25
N GLY A 233 6.29 -13.90 -19.80
CA GLY A 233 5.02 -13.99 -19.07
C GLY A 233 4.82 -15.35 -18.41
N ALA A 234 5.04 -16.44 -19.16
CA ALA A 234 4.95 -17.78 -18.61
C ALA A 234 6.02 -18.10 -17.55
N ALA A 235 7.19 -17.45 -17.61
CA ALA A 235 8.20 -17.57 -16.56
C ALA A 235 7.77 -16.83 -15.28
N LEU A 236 7.23 -15.61 -15.40
CA LEU A 236 6.71 -14.82 -14.27
C LEU A 236 5.50 -15.49 -13.62
N GLU A 237 4.58 -16.06 -14.41
CA GLU A 237 3.42 -16.80 -13.88
C GLU A 237 3.84 -18.03 -13.08
N ARG A 238 4.86 -18.77 -13.56
CA ARG A 238 5.44 -19.89 -12.79
C ARG A 238 6.11 -19.43 -11.51
N ALA A 239 6.83 -18.30 -11.55
CA ALA A 239 7.43 -17.72 -10.35
C ALA A 239 6.34 -17.31 -9.33
N LEU A 240 5.28 -16.64 -9.78
CA LEU A 240 4.15 -16.27 -8.93
C LEU A 240 3.45 -17.50 -8.32
N ALA A 241 3.24 -18.55 -9.12
CA ALA A 241 2.67 -19.81 -8.63
C ALA A 241 3.55 -20.47 -7.55
N ALA A 242 4.88 -20.40 -7.70
CA ALA A 242 5.81 -20.91 -6.70
C ALA A 242 5.77 -20.13 -5.38
N CYS A 243 5.37 -18.85 -5.39
CA CYS A 243 5.14 -18.08 -4.18
C CYS A 243 3.89 -18.54 -3.39
N ALA A 244 3.06 -19.43 -3.95
CA ALA A 244 1.81 -19.92 -3.37
C ALA A 244 0.82 -18.82 -2.93
N LEU A 245 1.00 -17.59 -3.45
CA LEU A 245 0.17 -16.44 -3.11
C LEU A 245 -1.26 -16.64 -3.63
N GLY A 246 -2.24 -16.57 -2.73
CA GLY A 246 -3.65 -16.79 -3.09
C GLY A 246 -4.09 -18.26 -3.13
N SER A 247 -3.22 -19.21 -2.76
CA SER A 247 -3.57 -20.64 -2.68
C SER A 247 -4.64 -20.97 -1.64
N ALA A 248 -4.91 -20.06 -0.68
CA ALA A 248 -5.86 -20.18 0.43
C ALA A 248 -5.70 -21.45 1.31
N ALA A 249 -4.70 -22.29 1.03
CA ALA A 249 -4.45 -23.55 1.66
C ALA A 249 -2.97 -23.64 2.05
N LEU A 250 -2.71 -23.62 3.35
CA LEU A 250 -1.39 -23.87 3.91
C LEU A 250 -1.20 -25.40 4.01
N PRO A 251 -0.12 -25.99 3.45
CA PRO A 251 0.18 -27.40 3.59
C PRO A 251 0.19 -27.83 5.06
N ASP A 252 -0.36 -29.01 5.37
CA ASP A 252 -0.59 -29.47 6.75
C ASP A 252 0.67 -29.41 7.63
N VAL A 253 1.84 -29.70 7.04
CA VAL A 253 3.13 -29.61 7.75
C VAL A 253 3.44 -28.19 8.20
N LEU A 254 3.21 -27.19 7.34
CA LEU A 254 3.43 -25.79 7.67
C LEU A 254 2.35 -25.26 8.62
N ARG A 255 1.10 -25.70 8.44
CA ARG A 255 -0.02 -25.39 9.36
C ARG A 255 0.27 -25.87 10.76
N ASN A 256 0.59 -27.15 10.94
CA ASN A 256 0.90 -27.73 12.25
C ASN A 256 2.09 -27.03 12.91
N ARG A 257 3.10 -26.65 12.13
CA ARG A 257 4.26 -25.91 12.64
C ARG A 257 3.90 -24.50 13.09
N LEU A 258 3.06 -23.79 12.33
CA LEU A 258 2.58 -22.45 12.66
C LEU A 258 1.68 -22.48 13.91
N GLU A 259 0.73 -23.41 13.96
CA GLU A 259 -0.16 -23.61 15.12
C GLU A 259 0.65 -23.97 16.38
N GLY A 260 1.66 -24.83 16.25
CA GLY A 260 2.57 -25.13 17.36
C GLY A 260 3.37 -23.93 17.86
N ALA A 261 3.89 -23.10 16.95
CA ALA A 261 4.60 -21.86 17.30
C ALA A 261 3.67 -20.82 17.96
N LEU A 262 2.45 -20.66 17.44
CA LEU A 262 1.42 -19.80 18.04
C LEU A 262 1.03 -20.29 19.43
N GLY A 263 0.86 -21.60 19.62
CA GLY A 263 0.61 -22.20 20.93
C GLY A 263 1.72 -21.89 21.94
N GLN A 264 2.98 -22.02 21.53
CA GLN A 264 4.13 -21.67 22.38
C GLN A 264 4.17 -20.17 22.71
N ALA A 265 3.94 -19.30 21.73
CA ALA A 265 3.88 -17.86 21.96
C ALA A 265 2.75 -17.50 22.93
N GLN A 266 1.58 -18.13 22.79
CA GLN A 266 0.45 -17.97 23.69
C GLN A 266 0.76 -18.46 25.12
N GLU A 267 1.44 -19.61 25.26
CA GLU A 267 1.90 -20.10 26.56
C GLU A 267 2.88 -19.14 27.24
N VAL A 268 3.82 -18.56 26.49
CA VAL A 268 4.75 -17.55 27.01
C VAL A 268 4.02 -16.28 27.42
N LEU A 269 3.10 -15.77 26.60
CA LEU A 269 2.34 -14.56 26.90
C LEU A 269 1.41 -14.75 28.11
N ASN A 270 0.77 -15.92 28.25
CA ASN A 270 -0.11 -16.23 29.37
C ASN A 270 0.65 -16.62 30.65
N GLY A 271 1.83 -17.22 30.48
CA GLY A 271 2.71 -17.65 31.57
C GLY A 271 3.69 -16.58 32.04
N SER A 272 3.80 -15.46 31.33
CA SER A 272 4.60 -14.31 31.74
C SER A 272 3.91 -13.60 32.89
N PRO A 273 4.46 -13.62 34.12
CA PRO A 273 3.98 -12.75 35.16
C PRO A 273 4.40 -11.35 34.78
N PHE A 274 3.47 -10.50 34.40
CA PHE A 274 3.69 -9.06 34.49
C PHE A 274 3.83 -8.74 35.99
N ASP A 275 5.08 -8.68 36.47
CA ASP A 275 5.42 -8.35 37.86
C ASP A 275 5.79 -6.86 37.95
N PRO A 276 4.87 -5.98 38.38
CA PRO A 276 5.12 -4.55 38.49
C PRO A 276 6.13 -4.17 39.59
N ALA A 277 6.65 -5.15 40.35
CA ALA A 277 7.54 -4.90 41.50
C ALA A 277 9.02 -5.25 41.25
N ARG A 278 9.40 -5.69 40.04
CA ARG A 278 10.80 -5.97 39.69
C ARG A 278 11.20 -5.21 38.43
N PRO A 279 11.85 -4.05 38.58
CA PRO A 279 12.50 -3.40 37.46
C PRO A 279 13.77 -4.20 37.14
N GLU A 280 13.62 -5.29 36.37
CA GLU A 280 14.79 -5.80 35.68
C GLU A 280 15.20 -4.73 34.67
N GLU A 281 16.39 -4.20 34.93
CA GLU A 281 17.09 -3.14 34.21
C GLU A 281 17.16 -3.51 32.72
N ILE A 282 16.11 -3.21 31.94
CA ILE A 282 16.19 -3.15 30.48
C ILE A 282 17.13 -1.99 30.20
N ARG A 283 18.44 -2.26 30.17
CA ARG A 283 19.42 -1.36 29.60
C ARG A 283 19.12 -1.26 28.11
N LEU A 284 18.23 -0.33 27.76
CA LEU A 284 18.22 0.30 26.45
C LEU A 284 19.54 1.06 26.34
N GLY A 285 20.58 0.34 25.93
CA GLY A 285 21.87 0.92 25.62
C GLY A 285 21.70 1.86 24.43
N GLY A 286 22.12 3.11 24.62
CA GLY A 286 22.41 4.03 23.53
C GLY A 286 21.47 5.22 23.44
N THR A 287 21.80 6.28 24.17
CA THR A 287 21.50 7.65 23.75
C THR A 287 22.12 7.89 22.38
N SER A 288 21.32 7.97 21.32
CA SER A 288 21.66 8.74 20.14
C SER A 288 20.49 9.65 19.79
N GLU A 289 20.69 10.95 19.97
CA GLU A 289 19.92 11.96 19.27
C GLU A 289 20.19 11.82 17.76
N GLN A 290 19.31 11.12 17.05
CA GLN A 290 19.20 11.19 15.59
C GLN A 290 17.71 11.26 15.19
N PRO A 291 17.31 12.23 14.35
CA PRO A 291 15.99 12.21 13.73
C PRO A 291 15.89 10.97 12.83
N TRP A 292 14.93 10.11 13.13
CA TRP A 292 14.73 8.80 12.51
C TRP A 292 14.85 8.80 10.97
N ALA A 293 15.83 8.07 10.47
CA ALA A 293 15.76 7.30 9.23
C ALA A 293 15.47 5.84 9.62
N PRO A 294 14.74 5.04 8.82
CA PRO A 294 14.53 3.63 9.12
C PRO A 294 15.86 2.88 8.96
N ASP A 295 16.44 2.40 10.06
CA ASP A 295 17.63 1.54 10.06
C ASP A 295 17.21 0.11 9.70
N LEU A 296 17.46 -0.28 8.45
CA LEU A 296 17.35 -1.65 7.96
C LEU A 296 18.73 -2.32 8.07
N SER A 297 19.10 -2.74 9.27
CA SER A 297 20.26 -3.62 9.46
C SER A 297 19.90 -4.83 10.34
N VAL A 298 19.46 -5.90 9.67
CA VAL A 298 19.48 -7.25 10.25
C VAL A 298 20.94 -7.68 10.33
N THR A 299 21.45 -7.74 11.54
CA THR A 299 22.76 -8.32 11.83
C THR A 299 22.72 -9.82 11.54
N ALA A 300 23.52 -10.24 10.56
CA ALA A 300 23.85 -11.64 10.34
C ALA A 300 24.63 -12.17 11.56
N GLY A 301 23.99 -13.03 12.34
CA GLY A 301 24.68 -13.95 13.25
C GLY A 301 25.18 -15.17 12.48
N PRO A 302 26.35 -15.72 12.82
CA PRO A 302 27.04 -16.71 11.99
C PRO A 302 26.43 -18.10 12.16
N HIS A 303 26.59 -18.98 11.16
CA HIS A 303 27.38 -20.21 11.33
C HIS A 303 27.36 -21.13 10.08
N ILE A 304 28.56 -21.65 9.81
CA ILE A 304 29.01 -22.76 8.93
C ILE A 304 29.26 -22.40 7.47
#